data_AF-A0A7C4YH53-F1
#
_entry.id   AF-A0A7C4YH53-F1
#
_cell.length_a   1.000
_cell.length_b   1.000
_cell.length_c   1.000
_cell.angle_alpha   90.00
_cell.angle_beta   90.00
_cell.angle_gamma   90.00
#
_symmetry.space_group_name_H-M   'P 1'
#
loop_
_entity.id
_entity.type
_entity.pdbx_description
1 polymer ?
#
loop_
_entity_poly.entity_id
_entity_poly.type
_entity_poly.pdbx_seq_one_letter_code
_entity_poly.pdbx_strand_id
1 'polypeptide(L)'
;MSAYLDAQTFLRRIDLLQRLPAKGSGQITARELVTQLQAAGYPVEKRTVERDLEFLRDHAAWLGQVVCDDRSKPYGWSLAHNARRRAIPGLSVDEALALA
;
A
#
# COMPACT_ATOMS: atom_id res chain seq x y z
N MET A 1 -1.76 11.22 21.79
CA MET A 1 -2.82 11.19 20.75
C MET A 1 -2.26 11.31 19.33
N SER A 2 -1.25 12.16 19.06
CA SER A 2 -0.60 12.27 17.73
C SER A 2 0.06 10.96 17.24
N ALA A 3 0.85 10.30 18.09
CA ALA A 3 1.55 9.05 17.72
C ALA A 3 0.63 7.91 17.24
N TYR A 4 -0.61 7.85 17.76
CA TYR A 4 -1.59 6.85 17.34
C TYR A 4 -2.10 7.09 15.91
N LEU A 5 -2.23 8.35 15.50
CA LEU A 5 -2.60 8.72 14.13
C LEU A 5 -1.47 8.42 13.13
N ASP A 6 -0.22 8.59 13.59
CA ASP A 6 0.98 8.25 12.80
C ASP A 6 1.10 6.73 12.62
N ALA A 7 0.94 5.95 13.70
CA ALA A 7 0.94 4.49 13.65
C ALA A 7 -0.19 3.93 12.76
N GLN A 8 -1.42 4.44 12.87
CA GLN A 8 -2.54 4.01 12.04
C GLN A 8 -2.30 4.31 10.54
N THR A 9 -1.70 5.47 10.24
CA THR A 9 -1.33 5.83 8.86
C THR A 9 -0.24 4.91 8.31
N PHE A 10 0.75 4.59 9.13
CA PHE A 10 1.81 3.65 8.77
C PHE A 10 1.26 2.26 8.46
N LEU A 11 0.47 1.69 9.39
CA LEU A 11 -0.14 0.36 9.21
C LEU A 11 -1.02 0.31 7.96
N ARG A 12 -1.83 1.34 7.72
CA ARG A 12 -2.65 1.44 6.50
C ARG A 12 -1.80 1.40 5.22
N ARG A 13 -0.69 2.12 5.19
CA ARG A 13 0.20 2.16 4.02
C ARG A 13 0.88 0.83 3.77
N ILE A 14 1.25 0.11 4.83
CA ILE A 14 1.78 -1.25 4.72
C ILE A 14 0.71 -2.20 4.16
N ASP A 15 -0.52 -2.17 4.68
CA ASP A 15 -1.62 -3.01 4.18
C ASP A 15 -1.95 -2.68 2.70
N LEU A 16 -2.01 -1.38 2.36
CA LEU A 16 -2.18 -0.90 0.99
C LEU A 16 -1.11 -1.46 0.04
N LEU A 17 0.15 -1.43 0.45
CA LEU A 17 1.26 -1.96 -0.33
C LEU A 17 1.12 -3.48 -0.57
N GLN A 18 0.70 -4.24 0.44
CA GLN A 18 0.50 -5.69 0.35
C GLN A 18 -0.64 -6.09 -0.59
N ARG A 19 -1.60 -5.19 -0.82
CA ARG A 19 -2.75 -5.39 -1.72
C ARG A 19 -2.43 -5.11 -3.19
N LEU A 20 -1.33 -4.43 -3.49
CA LEU A 20 -0.96 -4.13 -4.87
C LEU A 20 -0.61 -5.42 -5.65
N PRO A 21 -1.18 -5.60 -6.85
CA PRO A 21 -0.79 -6.71 -7.73
C PRO A 21 0.71 -6.69 -8.03
N ALA A 22 1.30 -7.87 -8.06
CA ALA A 22 2.68 -8.03 -8.50
C ALA A 22 2.81 -7.80 -10.01
N LYS A 23 4.04 -7.62 -10.48
CA LYS A 23 4.30 -7.39 -11.91
C LYS A 23 3.71 -8.52 -12.75
N GLY A 24 2.85 -8.16 -13.71
CA GLY A 24 2.26 -9.11 -14.65
C GLY A 24 1.02 -9.86 -14.13
N SER A 25 0.58 -9.64 -12.88
CA SER A 25 -0.66 -10.23 -12.34
C SER A 25 -1.88 -9.30 -12.46
N GLY A 26 -1.81 -8.28 -13.31
CA GLY A 26 -2.86 -7.27 -13.49
C GLY A 26 -2.61 -5.98 -12.71
N GLN A 27 -3.67 -5.19 -12.56
CA GLN A 27 -3.67 -3.88 -11.93
C GLN A 27 -4.91 -3.74 -11.05
N ILE A 28 -4.84 -2.87 -10.06
CA ILE A 28 -5.96 -2.53 -9.18
C ILE A 28 -6.22 -1.02 -9.19
N THR A 29 -7.48 -0.61 -9.14
CA THR A 29 -7.85 0.80 -9.08
C THR A 29 -7.86 1.32 -7.65
N ALA A 30 -7.71 2.64 -7.47
CA ALA A 30 -7.85 3.27 -6.17
C ALA A 30 -9.23 3.02 -5.52
N ARG A 31 -10.30 2.86 -6.33
CA ARG A 31 -11.65 2.56 -5.80
C ARG A 31 -11.74 1.15 -5.21
N GLU A 32 -11.19 0.16 -5.90
CA GLU A 32 -11.15 -1.22 -5.38
C GLU A 32 -10.31 -1.29 -4.09
N LEU A 33 -9.19 -0.56 -4.04
CA LEU A 33 -8.37 -0.45 -2.84
C LEU A 33 -9.11 0.21 -1.67
N VAL A 34 -9.93 1.23 -1.91
CA VAL A 34 -10.81 1.81 -0.87
C VAL A 34 -11.73 0.74 -0.30
N THR A 35 -12.43 0.00 -1.16
CA THR A 35 -13.36 -1.06 -0.71
C THR A 35 -12.63 -2.11 0.14
N GLN A 36 -11.44 -2.52 -0.30
CA GLN A 36 -10.61 -3.49 0.42
C GLN A 36 -10.10 -2.98 1.78
N LEU A 37 -9.64 -1.73 1.84
CA LEU A 37 -9.15 -1.11 3.08
C LEU A 37 -10.30 -0.84 4.07
N GLN A 38 -11.46 -0.42 3.59
CA GLN A 38 -12.67 -0.27 4.41
C GLN A 38 -13.11 -1.61 4.99
N ALA A 39 -13.09 -2.68 4.19
CA ALA A 39 -13.37 -4.04 4.67
C ALA A 39 -12.35 -4.51 5.73
N ALA A 40 -11.13 -3.98 5.71
CA ALA A 40 -10.10 -4.22 6.72
C ALA A 40 -10.18 -3.27 7.94
N GLY A 41 -11.21 -2.42 8.02
CA GLY A 41 -11.45 -1.52 9.15
C GLY A 41 -10.79 -0.15 9.05
N TYR A 42 -10.18 0.21 7.92
CA TYR A 42 -9.62 1.55 7.71
C TYR A 42 -10.69 2.53 7.18
N PRO A 43 -11.03 3.60 7.92
CA PRO A 43 -11.99 4.60 7.45
C PRO A 43 -11.32 5.56 6.45
N VAL A 44 -11.21 5.11 5.19
CA VAL A 44 -10.54 5.87 4.12
C VAL A 44 -11.47 6.22 2.98
N GLU A 45 -11.14 7.32 2.31
CA GLU A 45 -11.74 7.72 1.05
C GLU A 45 -10.74 7.59 -0.11
N LYS A 46 -11.24 7.72 -1.34
CA LYS A 46 -10.42 7.61 -2.57
C LYS A 46 -9.22 8.55 -2.55
N ARG A 47 -9.40 9.81 -2.12
CA ARG A 47 -8.31 10.79 -2.05
C ARG A 47 -7.22 10.39 -1.05
N THR A 48 -7.58 9.75 0.06
CA THR A 48 -6.60 9.22 1.03
C THR A 48 -5.77 8.11 0.40
N VAL A 49 -6.41 7.16 -0.28
CA VAL A 49 -5.73 6.03 -0.95
C VAL A 49 -4.82 6.53 -2.07
N GLU A 50 -5.28 7.48 -2.89
CA GLU A 50 -4.45 8.08 -3.95
C GLU A 50 -3.20 8.76 -3.39
N ARG A 51 -3.34 9.54 -2.31
CA ARG A 51 -2.18 10.17 -1.63
C ARG A 51 -1.23 9.15 -1.02
N ASP A 52 -1.74 8.08 -0.44
CA ASP A 52 -0.90 7.03 0.13
C ASP A 52 -0.17 6.24 -0.97
N LEU A 53 -0.81 6.00 -2.13
CA LEU A 53 -0.17 5.40 -3.29
C LEU A 53 0.95 6.28 -3.87
N GLU A 54 0.73 7.59 -3.96
CA GLU A 54 1.75 8.56 -4.36
C GLU A 54 2.92 8.57 -3.37
N PHE A 55 2.63 8.64 -2.06
CA PHE A 55 3.65 8.56 -1.01
C PHE A 55 4.49 7.28 -1.12
N LEU A 56 3.84 6.12 -1.32
CA LEU A 56 4.53 4.83 -1.46
C LEU A 56 5.37 4.76 -2.74
N ARG A 57 4.85 5.28 -3.86
CA ARG A 57 5.62 5.39 -5.11
C ARG A 57 6.90 6.20 -4.91
N ASP A 58 6.78 7.33 -4.22
CA ASP A 58 7.87 8.30 -4.11
C ASP A 58 8.89 7.93 -3.01
N HIS A 59 8.48 7.14 -2.00
CA HIS A 59 9.30 6.89 -0.81
C HIS A 59 9.52 5.42 -0.43
N ALA A 60 8.73 4.48 -0.96
CA ALA A 60 8.80 3.05 -0.62
C ALA A 60 9.39 2.17 -1.73
N ALA A 61 10.14 2.76 -2.68
CA ALA A 61 10.74 2.04 -3.79
C ALA A 61 11.59 0.82 -3.37
N TRP A 62 12.17 0.84 -2.16
CA TRP A 62 12.94 -0.26 -1.57
C TRP A 62 12.09 -1.52 -1.26
N LEU A 63 10.78 -1.37 -1.01
CA LEU A 63 9.84 -2.46 -0.75
C LEU A 63 9.22 -3.04 -2.03
N GLY A 64 9.29 -2.29 -3.12
CA GLY A 64 8.63 -2.61 -4.37
C GLY A 64 8.20 -1.32 -5.03
N GLN A 65 8.75 -1.03 -6.20
CA GLN A 65 8.42 0.18 -6.94
C GLN A 65 6.94 0.16 -7.32
N VAL A 66 6.14 1.01 -6.70
CA VAL A 66 4.73 1.22 -7.07
C VAL A 66 4.67 1.89 -8.44
N VAL A 67 3.81 1.38 -9.31
CA VAL A 67 3.60 1.87 -10.67
C VAL A 67 2.14 2.23 -10.84
N CYS A 68 1.90 3.43 -11.38
CA CYS A 68 0.62 3.86 -11.88
C CYS A 68 0.59 3.67 -13.40
N ASP A 69 -0.42 2.98 -13.90
CA ASP A 69 -0.80 2.99 -15.32
C ASP A 69 -1.86 4.06 -15.54
N ASP A 70 -1.39 5.18 -16.08
CA ASP A 70 -2.18 6.38 -16.35
C ASP A 70 -2.68 6.47 -17.80
N ARG A 71 -2.46 5.42 -18.60
CA ARG A 71 -2.83 5.39 -20.03
C ARG A 71 -4.35 5.48 -20.25
N SER A 72 -5.14 5.03 -19.29
CA SER A 72 -6.60 5.10 -19.35
C SER A 72 -7.21 5.18 -17.96
N LYS A 73 -8.37 5.84 -17.85
CA LYS A 73 -9.14 5.88 -16.60
C LYS A 73 -10.11 4.67 -16.55
N PRO A 74 -10.33 4.08 -15.35
CA PRO A 74 -9.67 4.39 -14.08
C PRO A 74 -8.20 3.93 -14.06
N TYR A 75 -7.32 4.74 -13.44
CA TYR A 75 -5.89 4.42 -13.37
C TYR A 75 -5.66 3.12 -12.59
N GLY A 76 -4.77 2.29 -13.12
CA GLY A 76 -4.38 1.01 -12.54
C GLY A 76 -3.09 1.13 -11.74
N TRP A 77 -2.99 0.41 -10.62
CA TRP A 77 -1.82 0.39 -9.75
C TRP A 77 -1.27 -1.02 -9.61
N SER A 78 0.05 -1.15 -9.55
CA SER A 78 0.77 -2.43 -9.44
C SER A 78 2.20 -2.22 -8.93
N LEU A 79 2.96 -3.30 -8.73
CA LEU A 79 4.39 -3.26 -8.43
C LEU A 79 5.24 -3.57 -9.68
N ALA A 80 6.27 -2.76 -9.96
CA ALA A 80 7.13 -2.82 -11.17
C ALA A 80 8.05 -4.04 -11.21
N HIS A 81 8.45 -4.52 -10.04
CA HIS A 81 9.23 -5.73 -9.87
C HIS A 81 8.30 -6.74 -9.18
N ASN A 82 8.56 -8.04 -9.38
CA ASN A 82 8.23 -8.97 -8.30
C ASN A 82 9.08 -8.46 -7.14
N ALA A 83 8.54 -7.56 -6.31
CA ALA A 83 8.87 -7.61 -4.90
C ALA A 83 8.62 -9.07 -4.59
N ARG A 84 9.67 -9.90 -4.69
CA ARG A 84 9.74 -11.15 -3.97
C ARG A 84 9.14 -10.74 -2.66
N ARG A 85 8.06 -11.41 -2.23
CA ARG A 85 7.57 -11.31 -0.88
C ARG A 85 8.78 -11.59 0.00
N ARG A 86 9.62 -10.59 0.19
CA ARG A 86 10.61 -10.47 1.21
C ARG A 86 9.65 -10.11 2.33
N ALA A 87 9.03 -11.15 2.89
CA ALA A 87 9.12 -11.27 4.32
C ALA A 87 10.53 -10.80 4.64
N ILE A 88 10.65 -9.61 5.24
CA ILE A 88 11.93 -9.22 5.80
C ILE A 88 12.32 -10.44 6.63
N PRO A 89 13.39 -11.18 6.29
CA PRO A 89 13.70 -12.38 7.04
C PRO A 89 13.93 -11.94 8.48
N GLY A 90 13.01 -12.29 9.39
CA GLY A 90 13.04 -11.86 10.79
C GLY A 90 12.29 -10.57 11.16
N LEU A 91 11.28 -10.13 10.41
CA LEU A 91 10.32 -9.14 10.92
C LEU A 91 8.89 -9.68 10.83
N SER A 92 8.44 -10.27 11.94
CA SER A 92 7.04 -10.61 12.19
C SER A 92 6.19 -9.34 12.30
N VAL A 93 4.87 -9.50 12.10
CA VAL A 93 3.90 -8.41 12.28
C VAL A 93 3.99 -7.84 13.69
N ASP A 94 4.25 -8.71 14.68
CA ASP A 94 4.45 -8.35 16.08
C ASP A 94 5.71 -7.47 16.29
N GLU A 95 6.82 -7.76 15.59
CA GLU A 95 8.04 -6.95 15.65
C GLU A 95 7.87 -5.58 14.97
N ALA A 96 7.08 -5.49 13.89
CA ALA A 96 6.75 -4.22 13.28
C ALA A 96 5.89 -3.33 14.20
N LEU A 97 4.99 -3.94 14.98
CA LEU A 97 4.19 -3.26 16.00
C LEU A 97 5.02 -2.80 17.21
N ALA A 98 6.07 -3.54 17.58
CA ALA A 98 6.96 -3.18 18.68
C ALA A 98 7.88 -1.98 18.38
N LEU A 99 8.08 -1.65 17.10
CA LEU A 99 8.92 -0.54 16.64
C LEU A 99 8.14 0.76 16.34
N ALA A 100 6.82 0.74 16.51
CA ALA A 100 5.91 1.85 16.20
C ALA A 100 5.59 2.73 17.42
#